data_AF-B4WL77-F1
#
_entry.id   AF-B4WL77-F1
#
_cell.length_a   1.000
_cell.length_b   1.000
_cell.length_c   1.000
_cell.angle_alpha   90.00
_cell.angle_beta   90.00
_cell.angle_gamma   90.00
#
_symmetry.space_group_name_H-M   'P 1'
#
loop_
_entity.id
_entity.type
_entity.pdbx_description
1 polymer ?
#
loop_
_entity_poly.entity_id
_entity_poly.type
_entity_poly.pdbx_seq_one_letter_code
_entity_poly.pdbx_strand_id
1 'polypeptide(L)'
;MKVAGEEAVQSIWLSTRQFIPLSFIPAGTGLLWQAVSGEALAQQLLALALALFCIELATMAKVDLDNIFQTLQQTSDARLYSFLFVVRSTIVLELIGFYTALTSPAIGALVIVCSQLWFNLLAKLQLQPKQTPAIISFGILPRIPILLANGVGIGLLSLWFVPNLGEKLGIVIQLRQWLAGGLLMLVILFLLIKYTLLSVRSVINGGNNG
;
A
#
# COMPACT_ATOMS: atom_id res chain seq x y z
N MET A 1 -16.63 -0.25 -37.78
CA MET A 1 -15.23 0.20 -37.54
C MET A 1 -14.97 0.67 -36.09
N LYS A 2 -15.68 0.14 -35.08
CA LYS A 2 -15.54 0.52 -33.65
C LYS A 2 -14.80 -0.52 -32.79
N VAL A 3 -14.47 -1.69 -33.37
CA VAL A 3 -14.08 -2.90 -32.65
C VAL A 3 -12.57 -2.99 -32.36
N ALA A 4 -11.72 -2.52 -33.28
CA ALA A 4 -10.25 -2.64 -33.11
C ALA A 4 -9.67 -1.75 -31.99
N GLY A 5 -10.31 -0.60 -31.70
CA GLY A 5 -9.85 0.32 -30.65
C GLY A 5 -10.21 -0.16 -29.24
N GLU A 6 -11.39 -0.75 -29.06
CA GLU A 6 -11.85 -1.26 -27.77
C GLU A 6 -11.06 -2.51 -27.34
N GLU A 7 -10.73 -3.39 -28.28
CA GLU A 7 -9.90 -4.59 -28.04
C GLU A 7 -8.46 -4.23 -27.64
N ALA A 8 -7.85 -3.24 -28.31
CA ALA A 8 -6.51 -2.78 -27.96
C ALA A 8 -6.45 -2.15 -26.56
N VAL A 9 -7.46 -1.35 -26.20
CA VAL A 9 -7.55 -0.74 -24.86
C VAL A 9 -7.76 -1.81 -23.78
N GLN A 10 -8.59 -2.83 -24.04
CA GLN A 10 -8.77 -3.94 -23.11
C GLN A 10 -7.52 -4.80 -22.97
N SER A 11 -6.80 -5.05 -24.05
CA SER A 11 -5.52 -5.78 -24.03
C SER A 11 -4.47 -5.07 -23.18
N ILE A 12 -4.25 -3.77 -23.43
CA ILE A 12 -3.32 -2.94 -22.65
C ILE A 12 -3.71 -2.93 -21.17
N TRP A 13 -5.01 -2.89 -20.88
CA TRP A 13 -5.51 -2.91 -19.53
C TRP A 13 -5.23 -4.25 -18.82
N LEU A 14 -5.52 -5.37 -19.48
CA LEU A 14 -5.25 -6.71 -18.97
C LEU A 14 -3.76 -6.91 -18.69
N SER A 15 -2.89 -6.44 -19.59
CA SER A 15 -1.44 -6.45 -19.36
C SER A 15 -1.08 -5.63 -18.13
N THR A 16 -1.53 -4.37 -18.04
CA THR A 16 -1.22 -3.47 -16.92
C THR A 16 -1.63 -4.08 -15.58
N ARG A 17 -2.82 -4.68 -15.53
CA ARG A 17 -3.37 -5.37 -14.35
C ARG A 17 -2.49 -6.52 -13.86
N GLN A 18 -1.92 -7.30 -14.78
CA GLN A 18 -1.08 -8.46 -14.45
C GLN A 18 0.36 -8.04 -14.12
N PHE A 19 0.91 -7.08 -14.85
CA PHE A 19 2.30 -6.64 -14.67
C PHE A 19 2.54 -5.88 -13.36
N ILE A 20 1.56 -5.12 -12.87
CA ILE A 20 1.75 -4.30 -11.67
C ILE A 20 2.05 -5.16 -10.43
N PRO A 21 1.23 -6.14 -10.03
CA PRO A 21 1.54 -6.99 -8.87
C PRO A 21 2.85 -7.78 -9.04
N LEU A 22 3.16 -8.20 -10.26
CA LEU A 22 4.42 -8.90 -10.57
C LEU A 22 5.65 -8.02 -10.32
N SER A 23 5.52 -6.71 -10.50
CA SER A 23 6.62 -5.75 -10.28
C SER A 23 6.99 -5.60 -8.80
N PHE A 24 6.12 -5.98 -7.88
CA PHE A 24 6.42 -5.98 -6.44
C PHE A 24 7.23 -7.21 -6.01
N ILE A 25 7.19 -8.32 -6.77
CA ILE A 25 7.83 -9.59 -6.38
C ILE A 25 9.34 -9.44 -6.17
N PRO A 26 10.12 -8.87 -7.12
CA PRO A 26 11.56 -8.75 -6.94
C PRO A 26 11.93 -7.92 -5.71
N ALA A 27 11.21 -6.83 -5.45
CA ALA A 27 11.45 -5.98 -4.29
C ALA A 27 11.07 -6.69 -2.98
N GLY A 28 9.93 -7.38 -2.94
CA GLY A 28 9.52 -8.19 -1.79
C GLY A 28 10.52 -9.30 -1.47
N THR A 29 11.00 -10.05 -2.47
CA THR A 29 12.03 -11.07 -2.29
C THR A 29 13.35 -10.47 -1.80
N GLY A 30 13.78 -9.35 -2.37
CA GLY A 30 14.99 -8.64 -1.93
C GLY A 30 14.90 -8.18 -0.47
N LEU A 31 13.73 -7.70 -0.04
CA LEU A 31 13.50 -7.29 1.36
C LEU A 31 13.45 -8.48 2.32
N LEU A 32 12.90 -9.63 1.90
CA LEU A 32 12.98 -10.87 2.68
C LEU A 32 14.42 -11.34 2.85
N TRP A 33 15.22 -11.26 1.78
CA TRP A 33 16.64 -11.56 1.87
C TRP A 33 17.35 -10.64 2.86
N GLN A 34 17.10 -9.32 2.77
CA GLN A 34 17.67 -8.34 3.69
C GLN A 34 17.20 -8.52 5.15
N ALA A 35 15.98 -9.02 5.35
CA ALA A 35 15.45 -9.34 6.68
C ALA A 35 16.25 -10.45 7.39
N VAL A 36 16.83 -11.39 6.63
CA VAL A 36 17.62 -12.51 7.18
C VAL A 36 19.12 -12.22 7.16
N SER A 37 19.60 -11.46 6.17
CA SER A 37 21.04 -11.22 5.93
C SER A 37 21.55 -9.87 6.43
N GLY A 38 20.68 -8.96 6.91
CA GLY A 38 21.07 -7.62 7.35
C GLY A 38 21.98 -7.64 8.58
N GLU A 39 22.88 -6.67 8.70
CA GLU A 39 23.86 -6.60 9.80
C GLU A 39 23.26 -6.11 11.12
N ALA A 40 22.27 -5.23 11.05
CA ALA A 40 21.63 -4.63 12.22
C ALA A 40 20.19 -5.12 12.41
N LEU A 41 19.84 -5.50 13.64
CA LEU A 41 18.48 -5.96 13.98
C LEU A 41 17.40 -4.96 13.56
N ALA A 42 17.62 -3.66 13.74
CA ALA A 42 16.66 -2.64 13.33
C ALA A 42 16.39 -2.65 11.80
N GLN A 43 17.43 -2.90 10.99
CA GLN A 43 17.28 -3.01 9.55
C GLN A 43 16.56 -4.32 9.17
N GLN A 44 16.89 -5.43 9.83
CA GLN A 44 16.22 -6.71 9.60
C GLN A 44 14.71 -6.62 9.90
N LEU A 45 14.34 -6.06 11.05
CA LEU A 45 12.95 -5.87 11.46
C LEU A 45 12.20 -4.94 10.49
N LEU A 46 12.83 -3.84 10.08
CA LEU A 46 12.23 -2.90 9.12
C LEU A 46 12.07 -3.54 7.74
N ALA A 47 13.08 -4.26 7.25
CA ALA A 47 13.01 -4.99 5.98
C ALA A 47 11.90 -6.04 6.01
N LEU A 48 11.75 -6.77 7.11
CA LEU A 48 10.65 -7.73 7.28
C LEU A 48 9.28 -7.04 7.27
N ALA A 49 9.15 -5.91 7.97
CA ALA A 49 7.90 -5.14 7.97
C ALA A 49 7.53 -4.68 6.56
N LEU A 50 8.51 -4.15 5.81
CA LEU A 50 8.32 -3.73 4.42
C LEU A 50 8.02 -4.91 3.49
N ALA A 51 8.67 -6.07 3.68
CA ALA A 51 8.40 -7.26 2.88
C ALA A 51 6.94 -7.73 3.04
N LEU A 52 6.42 -7.77 4.26
CA LEU A 52 5.03 -8.10 4.54
C LEU A 52 4.07 -7.06 3.94
N PHE A 53 4.42 -5.78 4.09
CA PHE A 53 3.62 -4.68 3.55
C PHE A 53 3.64 -4.62 2.02
N CYS A 54 4.71 -5.10 1.37
CA CYS A 54 4.84 -5.22 -0.09
C CYS A 54 3.77 -6.12 -0.70
N ILE A 55 3.48 -7.27 -0.08
CA ILE A 55 2.43 -8.19 -0.52
C ILE A 55 1.06 -7.51 -0.47
N GLU A 56 0.84 -6.76 0.61
CA GLU A 56 -0.40 -6.07 0.86
C GLU A 56 -0.64 -4.92 -0.13
N LEU A 57 0.36 -4.07 -0.38
CA LEU A 57 0.25 -3.00 -1.37
C LEU A 57 0.08 -3.54 -2.80
N ALA A 58 0.76 -4.63 -3.15
CA ALA A 58 0.51 -5.31 -4.43
C ALA A 58 -0.94 -5.80 -4.56
N THR A 59 -1.52 -6.31 -3.47
CA THR A 59 -2.91 -6.75 -3.43
C THR A 59 -3.89 -5.58 -3.55
N MET A 60 -3.64 -4.48 -2.81
CA MET A 60 -4.45 -3.26 -2.91
C MET A 60 -4.41 -2.64 -4.31
N ALA A 61 -3.21 -2.52 -4.90
CA ALA A 61 -3.03 -2.03 -6.26
C ALA A 61 -3.85 -2.82 -7.28
N LYS A 62 -3.86 -4.16 -7.17
CA LYS A 62 -4.68 -5.02 -8.02
C LYS A 62 -6.17 -4.75 -7.82
N VAL A 63 -6.64 -4.69 -6.57
CA VAL A 63 -8.05 -4.48 -6.25
C VAL A 63 -8.55 -3.13 -6.76
N ASP A 64 -7.76 -2.06 -6.59
CA ASP A 64 -8.13 -0.72 -7.04
C ASP A 64 -8.22 -0.66 -8.57
N LEU A 65 -7.26 -1.24 -9.29
CA LEU A 65 -7.33 -1.35 -10.74
C LEU A 65 -8.53 -2.20 -11.20
N ASP A 66 -8.79 -3.33 -10.55
CA ASP A 66 -9.93 -4.19 -10.88
C ASP A 66 -11.27 -3.48 -10.69
N ASN A 67 -11.39 -2.68 -9.62
CA ASN A 67 -12.59 -1.88 -9.36
C ASN A 67 -12.77 -0.77 -10.40
N ILE A 68 -11.69 -0.04 -10.73
CA ILE A 68 -11.72 0.99 -11.77
C ILE A 68 -12.18 0.40 -13.11
N PHE A 69 -11.64 -0.74 -13.49
CA PHE A 69 -11.99 -1.39 -14.75
C PHE A 69 -13.46 -1.76 -14.82
N GLN A 70 -13.97 -2.44 -13.78
CA GLN A 70 -15.36 -2.85 -13.72
C GLN A 70 -16.29 -1.63 -13.77
N THR A 71 -15.93 -0.54 -13.08
CA THR A 71 -16.73 0.68 -13.12
C THR A 71 -16.65 1.38 -14.48
N LEU A 72 -15.49 1.40 -15.15
CA LEU A 72 -15.35 1.96 -16.51
C LEU A 72 -16.17 1.20 -17.56
N GLN A 73 -16.38 -0.11 -17.37
CA GLN A 73 -17.28 -0.89 -18.25
C GLN A 73 -18.77 -0.52 -18.05
N GLN A 74 -19.13 0.02 -16.89
CA GLN A 74 -20.51 0.36 -16.54
C GLN A 74 -20.84 1.84 -16.78
N THR A 75 -19.85 2.74 -16.71
CA THR A 75 -20.05 4.18 -16.85
C THR A 75 -18.81 4.91 -17.39
N SER A 76 -19.04 5.99 -18.14
CA SER A 76 -18.00 6.87 -18.70
C SER A 76 -17.80 8.15 -17.88
N ASP A 77 -17.77 8.04 -16.56
CA ASP A 77 -17.62 9.20 -15.64
C ASP A 77 -16.19 9.77 -15.67
N ALA A 78 -16.05 11.06 -15.99
CA ALA A 78 -14.77 11.76 -16.06
C ALA A 78 -13.94 11.68 -14.76
N ARG A 79 -14.60 11.54 -13.60
CA ARG A 79 -13.95 11.43 -12.28
C ARG A 79 -13.11 10.15 -12.16
N LEU A 80 -13.46 9.09 -12.90
CA LEU A 80 -12.69 7.84 -12.91
C LEU A 80 -11.29 8.02 -13.48
N TYR A 81 -11.09 8.90 -14.47
CA TYR A 81 -9.75 9.16 -15.03
C TYR A 81 -8.85 9.88 -14.03
N SER A 82 -9.41 10.82 -13.27
CA SER A 82 -8.67 11.49 -12.19
C SER A 82 -8.29 10.50 -11.09
N PHE A 83 -9.21 9.61 -10.70
CA PHE A 83 -8.93 8.58 -9.70
C PHE A 83 -7.90 7.55 -10.20
N LEU A 84 -7.98 7.14 -11.46
CA LEU A 84 -6.99 6.26 -12.09
C LEU A 84 -5.59 6.86 -12.08
N PHE A 85 -5.47 8.17 -12.34
CA PHE A 85 -4.18 8.88 -12.24
C PHE A 85 -3.62 8.82 -10.81
N VAL A 86 -4.45 9.05 -9.79
CA VAL A 86 -4.02 8.97 -8.39
C VAL A 86 -3.57 7.55 -8.03
N VAL A 87 -4.31 6.52 -8.44
CA VAL A 87 -3.96 5.11 -8.18
C VAL A 87 -2.65 4.74 -8.88
N ARG A 88 -2.49 5.07 -10.16
CA ARG A 88 -1.25 4.78 -10.92
C ARG A 88 -0.03 5.50 -10.35
N SER A 89 -0.16 6.79 -10.03
CA SER A 89 0.94 7.55 -9.42
C SER A 89 1.33 6.99 -8.05
N THR A 90 0.35 6.56 -7.25
CA THR A 90 0.59 5.90 -5.96
C THR A 90 1.38 4.62 -6.13
N ILE A 91 0.95 3.73 -7.04
CA ILE A 91 1.65 2.46 -7.33
C ILE A 91 3.11 2.71 -7.75
N VAL A 92 3.34 3.70 -8.62
CA VAL A 92 4.70 4.05 -9.06
C VAL A 92 5.55 4.53 -7.88
N LEU A 93 5.01 5.39 -7.00
CA LEU A 93 5.70 5.87 -5.81
C LEU A 93 5.99 4.73 -4.82
N GLU A 94 5.06 3.80 -4.63
CA GLU A 94 5.26 2.61 -3.80
C GLU A 94 6.39 1.74 -4.33
N LEU A 95 6.40 1.46 -5.64
CA LEU A 95 7.49 0.71 -6.27
C LEU A 95 8.83 1.42 -6.09
N ILE A 96 8.89 2.73 -6.34
CA ILE A 96 10.10 3.54 -6.08
C ILE A 96 10.55 3.37 -4.62
N GLY A 97 9.61 3.44 -3.68
CA GLY A 97 9.89 3.26 -2.26
C GLY A 97 10.43 1.86 -1.93
N PHE A 98 9.83 0.80 -2.48
CA PHE A 98 10.30 -0.57 -2.26
C PHE A 98 11.67 -0.84 -2.88
N TYR A 99 11.92 -0.38 -4.10
CA TYR A 99 13.26 -0.52 -4.72
C TYR A 99 14.31 0.33 -4.00
N THR A 100 13.93 1.51 -3.48
CA THR A 100 14.81 2.32 -2.62
C THR A 100 15.11 1.60 -1.31
N ALA A 101 14.12 0.89 -0.74
CA ALA A 101 14.27 0.16 0.51
C ALA A 101 15.35 -0.93 0.46
N LEU A 102 15.61 -1.51 -0.73
CA LEU A 102 16.69 -2.50 -0.91
C LEU A 102 18.08 -1.95 -0.59
N THR A 103 18.28 -0.64 -0.74
CA THR A 103 19.55 0.03 -0.41
C THR A 103 19.48 0.83 0.88
N SER A 104 18.33 1.44 1.16
CA SER A 104 18.08 2.22 2.37
C SER A 104 16.66 1.98 2.88
N PRO A 105 16.47 1.00 3.79
CA PRO A 105 15.14 0.62 4.28
C PRO A 105 14.34 1.79 4.85
N ALA A 106 15.00 2.70 5.59
CA ALA A 106 14.34 3.85 6.18
C ALA A 106 13.87 4.88 5.15
N ILE A 107 14.68 5.16 4.13
CA ILE A 107 14.29 6.07 3.04
C ILE A 107 13.14 5.45 2.25
N GLY A 108 13.26 4.16 1.90
CA GLY A 108 12.20 3.45 1.18
C GLY A 108 10.88 3.42 1.95
N ALA A 109 10.92 3.12 3.25
CA ALA A 109 9.76 3.19 4.13
C ALA A 109 9.11 4.59 4.12
N LEU A 110 9.92 5.66 4.20
CA LEU A 110 9.41 7.02 4.18
C LEU A 110 8.71 7.34 2.84
N VAL A 111 9.29 6.93 1.71
CA VAL A 111 8.68 7.10 0.38
C VAL A 111 7.34 6.37 0.31
N ILE A 112 7.25 5.14 0.84
CA ILE A 112 6.00 4.36 0.87
C ILE A 112 4.94 5.05 1.73
N VAL A 113 5.28 5.53 2.93
CA VAL A 113 4.28 6.22 3.77
C VAL A 113 3.84 7.54 3.12
N CYS A 114 4.75 8.26 2.47
CA CYS A 114 4.41 9.45 1.69
C CYS A 114 3.49 9.13 0.50
N SER A 115 3.64 7.98 -0.16
CA SER A 115 2.71 7.55 -1.22
C SER A 115 1.33 7.22 -0.67
N GLN A 116 1.25 6.62 0.52
CA GLN A 116 -0.04 6.41 1.21
C GLN A 116 -0.71 7.74 1.58
N LEU A 117 0.07 8.72 2.05
CA LEU A 117 -0.44 10.06 2.34
C LEU A 117 -0.98 10.72 1.07
N TRP A 118 -0.21 10.66 -0.01
CA TRP A 118 -0.60 11.15 -1.34
C TRP A 118 -1.93 10.55 -1.80
N PHE A 119 -2.07 9.23 -1.75
CA PHE A 119 -3.32 8.55 -2.11
C PHE A 119 -4.50 9.02 -1.25
N ASN A 120 -4.33 9.02 0.08
CA ASN A 120 -5.40 9.35 1.00
C ASN A 120 -5.86 10.81 0.92
N LEU A 121 -4.99 11.72 0.48
CA LEU A 121 -5.35 13.13 0.23
C LEU A 121 -6.04 13.34 -1.11
N LEU A 122 -5.64 12.60 -2.16
CA LEU A 122 -6.08 12.88 -3.54
C LEU A 122 -7.17 11.97 -4.07
N ALA A 123 -7.27 10.73 -3.61
CA ALA A 123 -8.39 9.88 -3.95
C ALA A 123 -9.65 10.59 -3.45
N LYS A 124 -10.65 10.92 -4.28
CA LYS A 124 -11.91 11.52 -3.79
C LYS A 124 -13.11 10.60 -3.98
N LEU A 125 -12.83 9.40 -4.50
CA LEU A 125 -13.83 8.43 -4.88
C LEU A 125 -13.60 7.14 -4.11
N GLN A 126 -14.70 6.45 -3.87
CA GLN A 126 -14.73 5.05 -3.51
C GLN A 126 -15.52 4.31 -4.58
N LEU A 127 -14.93 3.26 -5.13
CA LEU A 127 -15.55 2.45 -6.19
C LEU A 127 -16.15 1.19 -5.59
N GLN A 128 -17.41 0.95 -5.92
CA GLN A 128 -18.18 -0.22 -5.49
C GLN A 128 -18.91 -0.80 -6.70
N PRO A 129 -18.21 -1.50 -7.62
CA PRO A 129 -18.76 -1.94 -8.91
C PRO A 129 -19.96 -2.89 -8.80
N LYS A 130 -20.24 -3.42 -7.60
CA LYS A 130 -21.38 -4.30 -7.29
C LYS A 130 -22.57 -3.58 -6.64
N GLN A 131 -22.47 -2.26 -6.41
CA GLN A 131 -23.51 -1.47 -5.77
C GLN A 131 -23.96 -0.32 -6.68
N THR A 132 -25.18 0.18 -6.43
CA THR A 132 -25.74 1.33 -7.14
C THR A 132 -25.97 2.44 -6.12
N PRO A 133 -25.28 3.59 -6.19
CA PRO A 133 -24.34 4.01 -7.25
C PRO A 133 -22.95 3.37 -7.12
N ALA A 134 -22.34 3.00 -8.24
CA ALA A 134 -21.01 2.37 -8.29
C ALA A 134 -19.86 3.33 -7.93
N ILE A 135 -20.11 4.64 -8.00
CA ILE A 135 -19.16 5.70 -7.66
C ILE A 135 -19.71 6.49 -6.49
N ILE A 136 -19.01 6.43 -5.35
CA ILE A 136 -19.38 7.14 -4.14
C ILE A 136 -18.32 8.20 -3.88
N SER A 137 -18.76 9.44 -3.60
CA SER A 137 -17.85 10.50 -3.16
C SER A 137 -17.35 10.16 -1.77
N PHE A 138 -16.04 10.06 -1.61
CA PHE A 138 -15.42 9.71 -0.34
C PHE A 138 -14.60 10.89 0.15
N GLY A 139 -15.23 11.70 1.01
CA GLY A 139 -14.63 12.93 1.57
C GLY A 139 -13.45 12.67 2.50
N ILE A 140 -12.91 13.76 3.08
CA ILE A 140 -11.73 13.70 3.94
C ILE A 140 -12.04 13.20 5.37
N LEU A 141 -13.27 13.45 5.86
CA LEU A 141 -13.67 13.15 7.25
C LEU A 141 -13.46 11.67 7.62
N PRO A 142 -13.91 10.68 6.81
CA PRO A 142 -13.67 9.26 7.11
C PRO A 142 -12.20 8.86 7.10
N ARG A 143 -11.31 9.70 6.57
CA ARG A 143 -9.88 9.41 6.36
C ARG A 143 -8.99 10.01 7.42
N ILE A 144 -9.52 10.87 8.30
CA ILE A 144 -8.73 11.50 9.38
C ILE A 144 -7.91 10.47 10.16
N PRO A 145 -8.46 9.30 10.58
CA PRO A 145 -7.67 8.32 11.31
C PRO A 145 -6.46 7.80 10.52
N ILE A 146 -6.66 7.57 9.22
CA ILE A 146 -5.61 7.06 8.31
C ILE A 146 -4.55 8.15 8.05
N LEU A 147 -4.99 9.39 7.85
CA LEU A 147 -4.09 10.54 7.66
C LEU A 147 -3.24 10.81 8.91
N LEU A 148 -3.84 10.70 10.10
CA LEU A 148 -3.11 10.80 11.36
C LEU A 148 -2.09 9.66 11.50
N ALA A 149 -2.47 8.42 11.18
CA ALA A 149 -1.56 7.28 11.21
C ALA A 149 -0.36 7.48 10.26
N ASN A 150 -0.61 7.95 9.02
CA ASN A 150 0.46 8.28 8.07
C ASN A 150 1.35 9.41 8.57
N GLY A 151 0.76 10.48 9.14
CA GLY A 151 1.50 11.60 9.71
C GLY A 151 2.40 11.19 10.88
N VAL A 152 1.87 10.35 11.79
CA VAL A 152 2.65 9.75 12.88
C VAL A 152 3.75 8.85 12.32
N GLY A 153 3.44 8.02 11.33
CA GLY A 153 4.43 7.16 10.67
C GLY A 153 5.58 7.94 10.05
N ILE A 154 5.29 9.04 9.35
CA ILE A 154 6.30 9.97 8.80
C ILE A 154 7.14 10.57 9.92
N GLY A 155 6.51 11.08 10.97
CA GLY A 155 7.21 11.67 12.11
C GLY A 155 8.17 10.67 12.77
N LEU A 156 7.70 9.46 13.04
CA LEU A 156 8.48 8.39 13.63
C LEU A 156 9.63 7.92 12.71
N LEU A 157 9.38 7.72 11.43
CA LEU A 157 10.43 7.36 10.46
C LEU A 157 11.45 8.50 10.27
N SER A 158 11.03 9.76 10.39
CA SER A 158 11.94 10.91 10.31
C SER A 158 12.95 10.93 11.45
N LEU A 159 12.60 10.40 12.63
CA LEU A 159 13.53 10.24 13.75
C LEU A 159 14.71 9.33 13.40
N TRP A 160 14.58 8.46 12.39
CA TRP A 160 15.67 7.61 11.92
C TRP A 160 16.89 8.41 11.46
N PHE A 161 16.66 9.60 10.90
CA PHE A 161 17.68 10.43 10.26
C PHE A 161 18.32 11.46 11.20
N VAL A 162 17.86 11.58 12.45
CA VAL A 162 18.40 12.59 13.36
C VAL A 162 19.79 12.13 13.85
N PRO A 163 20.90 12.77 13.41
CA PRO A 163 22.26 12.25 13.67
C PRO A 163 22.65 12.34 15.16
N ASN A 164 22.04 13.29 15.89
CA ASN A 164 22.51 13.72 17.21
C ASN A 164 21.56 13.32 18.36
N LEU A 165 20.40 12.70 18.08
CA LEU A 165 19.37 12.48 19.10
C LEU A 165 19.81 11.47 20.16
N GLY A 166 20.55 10.44 19.77
CA GLY A 166 20.97 9.40 20.72
C GLY A 166 22.48 9.28 20.93
N GLU A 167 23.34 10.08 20.28
CA GLU A 167 24.69 10.29 20.82
C GLU A 167 24.60 10.98 22.18
N LYS A 168 23.69 11.95 22.34
CA LYS A 168 23.46 12.62 23.63
C LYS A 168 22.75 11.77 24.67
N LEU A 169 22.04 10.72 24.26
CA LEU A 169 21.24 9.87 25.15
C LEU A 169 21.74 8.43 25.28
N GLY A 170 22.71 7.98 24.48
CA GLY A 170 23.13 6.56 24.41
C GLY A 170 22.06 5.58 23.89
N ILE A 171 20.93 6.07 23.37
CA ILE A 171 19.71 5.29 23.11
C ILE A 171 19.41 5.11 21.59
N VAL A 172 20.24 5.64 20.64
CA VAL A 172 19.89 5.61 19.18
C VAL A 172 19.54 4.20 18.70
N ILE A 173 20.39 3.23 19.04
CA ILE A 173 20.27 1.85 18.54
C ILE A 173 18.97 1.24 19.05
N GLN A 174 18.68 1.42 20.34
CA GLN A 174 17.44 0.95 20.96
C GLN A 174 16.25 1.63 20.30
N LEU A 175 16.25 2.96 20.14
CA LEU A 175 15.15 3.70 19.51
C LEU A 175 14.86 3.17 18.10
N ARG A 176 15.88 2.99 17.25
CA ARG A 176 15.70 2.45 15.89
C ARG A 176 15.13 1.03 15.91
N GLN A 177 15.55 0.20 16.85
CA GLN A 177 14.98 -1.15 17.05
C GLN A 177 13.52 -1.07 17.49
N TRP A 178 13.16 -0.21 18.45
CA TRP A 178 11.78 0.01 18.89
C TRP A 178 10.89 0.52 17.76
N LEU A 179 11.39 1.45 16.93
CA LEU A 179 10.67 1.96 15.77
C LEU A 179 10.42 0.86 14.73
N ALA A 180 11.46 0.11 14.37
CA ALA A 180 11.35 -0.98 13.40
C ALA A 180 10.45 -2.12 13.92
N GLY A 181 10.63 -2.53 15.17
CA GLY A 181 9.82 -3.55 15.82
C GLY A 181 8.36 -3.13 16.00
N GLY A 182 8.12 -1.86 16.37
CA GLY A 182 6.78 -1.28 16.45
C GLY A 182 6.09 -1.24 15.10
N LEU A 183 6.80 -0.85 14.03
CA LEU A 183 6.25 -0.88 12.67
C LEU A 183 5.92 -2.31 12.23
N LEU A 184 6.81 -3.26 12.49
CA LEU A 184 6.57 -4.68 12.20
C LEU A 184 5.32 -5.20 12.94
N MET A 185 5.21 -4.89 14.24
CA MET A 185 4.05 -5.26 15.04
C MET A 185 2.75 -4.68 14.47
N LEU A 186 2.76 -3.40 14.07
CA LEU A 186 1.60 -2.76 13.46
C LEU A 186 1.21 -3.39 12.12
N VAL A 187 2.19 -3.72 11.26
CA VAL A 187 1.93 -4.42 10.00
C VAL A 187 1.34 -5.80 10.26
N ILE A 188 1.92 -6.59 11.17
CA ILE A 188 1.39 -7.91 11.52
C ILE A 188 -0.04 -7.79 12.06
N LEU A 189 -0.29 -6.86 12.98
CA LEU A 189 -1.61 -6.64 13.56
C LEU A 189 -2.63 -6.23 12.48
N PHE A 190 -2.25 -5.31 11.60
CA PHE A 190 -3.09 -4.90 10.47
C PHE A 190 -3.45 -6.09 9.57
N LEU A 191 -2.47 -6.91 9.19
CA LEU A 191 -2.69 -8.09 8.35
C LEU A 191 -3.57 -9.12 9.07
N LEU A 192 -3.29 -9.40 10.35
CA LEU A 192 -4.11 -10.30 11.15
C LEU A 192 -5.56 -9.83 11.20
N ILE A 193 -5.81 -8.57 11.54
CA ILE A 193 -7.17 -8.00 11.60
C ILE A 193 -7.84 -8.12 10.24
N LYS A 194 -7.17 -7.69 9.16
CA LYS A 194 -7.73 -7.72 7.81
C LYS A 194 -8.11 -9.14 7.39
N TYR A 195 -7.19 -10.09 7.47
CA TYR A 195 -7.42 -11.44 6.92
C TYR A 195 -8.25 -12.34 7.85
N THR A 196 -8.18 -12.16 9.17
CA THR A 196 -9.05 -12.92 10.11
C THR A 196 -10.49 -12.43 10.07
N LEU A 197 -10.74 -11.11 10.08
CA LEU A 197 -12.10 -10.56 10.00
C LEU A 197 -12.77 -10.91 8.67
N LEU A 198 -12.02 -10.89 7.57
CA LEU A 198 -12.53 -11.32 6.27
C LEU A 198 -12.92 -12.81 6.29
N SER A 199 -12.08 -13.66 6.87
CA SER A 199 -12.37 -15.11 7.01
C SER A 199 -13.62 -15.37 7.85
N VAL A 200 -13.79 -14.67 8.98
CA VAL A 200 -14.98 -14.81 9.82
C VAL A 200 -16.23 -14.34 9.07
N ARG A 201 -16.15 -13.23 8.34
CA ARG A 201 -17.29 -12.70 7.57
C ARG A 201 -17.72 -13.62 6.44
N SER A 202 -16.78 -14.31 5.78
CA SER A 202 -17.12 -15.31 4.76
C SER A 202 -17.81 -16.54 5.35
N VAL A 203 -17.44 -16.98 6.55
CA VAL A 203 -18.09 -18.12 7.23
C VAL A 203 -19.51 -17.76 7.64
N ILE A 204 -19.71 -16.58 8.23
CA ILE A 204 -21.05 -16.12 8.65
C ILE A 204 -21.99 -15.96 7.46
N ASN A 205 -21.52 -15.36 6.35
CA ASN A 205 -22.35 -15.16 5.17
C ASN A 205 -22.58 -16.45 4.35
N GLY A 206 -21.70 -17.44 4.46
CA GLY A 206 -21.86 -18.75 3.82
C GLY A 206 -22.82 -19.70 4.55
N GLY A 207 -23.00 -19.52 5.87
CA GLY A 207 -23.90 -20.34 6.68
C GLY A 207 -25.39 -19.95 6.60
N ASN A 208 -25.73 -18.83 5.95
CA ASN A 208 -27.10 -18.30 5.88
C ASN A 208 -27.87 -18.67 4.59
N ASN A 209 -27.33 -19.60 3.79
CA ASN A 209 -27.93 -20.11 2.55
C ASN A 209 -28.33 -21.61 2.66
N GLY A 210 -28.55 -22.11 3.88
CA GLY A 210 -29.01 -23.48 4.16
C GLY A 210 -30.50 -23.52 4.49
#